data_AF-A0A7S4MHW3-F1
#
_entry.id   AF-A0A7S4MHW3-F1
#
_cell.length_a   1.000
_cell.length_b   1.000
_cell.length_c   1.000
_cell.angle_alpha   90.00
_cell.angle_beta   90.00
_cell.angle_gamma   90.00
#
_symmetry.space_group_name_H-M   'P 1'
#
loop_
_entity.id
_entity.type
_entity.pdbx_description
1 polymer ?
#
loop_
_entity_poly.entity_id
_entity_poly.type
_entity_poly.pdbx_seq_one_letter_code
_entity_poly.pdbx_strand_id
1 'polypeptide(L)'
;RCLPNVSFLLRNRPQSFSDCVKFARLFFEDNFKNSILQLLKKFPLDHEMKDGTLFWAAPRRAPQPLDFDAKDPLHYSFVYNFALLWAGVWKIDIANIEAPEVISMCENVEVPVFVPKEDAEIETDENAEKPKGKEEKIDSSDMQQLQREVLSILKDNPSLSVAPVDFEKDDDTNHHIDMITAATNLRARCYTIKEAPRLEIKRIAGNITP
;
A
#
# COMPACT_ATOMS: atom_id res chain seq x y z
N ARG A 1 -19.03 0.09 -4.39
CA ARG A 1 -17.65 0.60 -4.15
C ARG A 1 -17.40 1.08 -2.71
N CYS A 2 -18.36 1.73 -2.01
CA CYS A 2 -18.09 2.25 -0.67
C CYS A 2 -18.05 1.19 0.45
N LEU A 3 -18.85 0.12 0.39
CA LEU A 3 -18.94 -0.85 1.50
C LEU A 3 -17.62 -1.59 1.78
N PRO A 4 -16.90 -2.15 0.78
CA PRO A 4 -15.63 -2.83 1.04
C PRO A 4 -14.58 -1.89 1.65
N ASN A 5 -14.55 -0.64 1.18
CA ASN A 5 -13.62 0.37 1.66
C ASN A 5 -13.92 0.79 3.12
N VAL A 6 -15.19 0.94 3.48
CA VAL A 6 -15.59 1.27 4.86
C VAL A 6 -15.33 0.09 5.79
N SER A 7 -15.64 -1.15 5.38
CA SER A 7 -15.32 -2.34 6.17
C SER A 7 -13.81 -2.50 6.38
N PHE A 8 -13.03 -2.28 5.32
CA PHE A 8 -11.57 -2.29 5.39
C PHE A 8 -11.04 -1.27 6.39
N LEU A 9 -11.53 -0.02 6.33
CA LEU A 9 -11.13 1.03 7.27
C LEU A 9 -11.44 0.59 8.71
N LEU A 10 -12.68 0.17 9.00
CA LEU A 10 -13.09 -0.19 10.36
C LEU A 10 -12.31 -1.38 10.93
N ARG A 11 -12.05 -2.41 10.12
CA ARG A 11 -11.31 -3.61 10.55
C ARG A 11 -9.82 -3.35 10.76
N ASN A 12 -9.27 -2.34 10.10
CA ASN A 12 -7.86 -1.94 10.21
C ASN A 12 -7.68 -0.64 11.00
N ARG A 13 -8.63 -0.32 11.88
CA ARG A 13 -8.55 0.86 12.76
C ARG A 13 -7.36 0.70 13.74
N PRO A 14 -6.38 1.62 13.72
CA PRO A 14 -5.32 1.65 14.72
C PRO A 14 -5.85 2.20 16.05
N GLN A 15 -5.27 1.75 17.18
CA GLN A 15 -5.50 2.34 18.51
C GLN A 15 -4.29 3.11 19.01
N SER A 16 -3.13 2.90 18.41
CA SER A 16 -1.86 3.53 18.76
C SER A 16 -1.02 3.79 17.51
N PHE A 17 0.03 4.61 17.64
CA PHE A 17 0.98 4.80 16.54
C PHE A 17 1.72 3.50 16.18
N SER A 18 1.98 2.63 17.16
CA SER A 18 2.54 1.30 16.92
C SER A 18 1.64 0.46 16.00
N ASP A 19 0.32 0.59 16.10
CA ASP A 19 -0.61 -0.08 15.17
C ASP A 19 -0.53 0.50 13.76
N CYS A 20 -0.32 1.83 13.64
CA CYS A 20 -0.08 2.47 12.35
C CYS A 20 1.22 1.96 11.70
N VAL A 21 2.31 1.84 12.48
CA VAL A 21 3.58 1.27 12.01
C VAL A 21 3.41 -0.19 11.60
N LYS A 22 2.72 -0.99 12.41
CA LYS A 22 2.40 -2.38 12.07
C LYS A 22 1.65 -2.48 10.75
N PHE A 23 0.61 -1.67 10.58
CA PHE A 23 -0.18 -1.67 9.35
C PHE A 23 0.66 -1.26 8.14
N ALA A 24 1.47 -0.21 8.26
CA ALA A 24 2.40 0.22 7.21
C ALA A 24 3.45 -0.85 6.85
N ARG A 25 4.00 -1.55 7.84
CA ARG A 25 4.98 -2.63 7.64
C ARG A 25 4.38 -3.84 6.94
N LEU A 26 3.15 -4.22 7.28
CA LEU A 26 2.42 -5.28 6.58
C LEU A 26 2.04 -4.85 5.16
N PHE A 27 1.65 -3.58 4.98
CA PHE A 27 1.37 -3.02 3.66
C PHE A 27 2.62 -3.03 2.76
N PHE A 28 3.81 -2.75 3.30
CA PHE A 28 5.07 -2.91 2.59
C PHE A 28 5.25 -4.36 2.12
N GLU A 29 5.09 -5.34 3.01
CA GLU A 29 5.27 -6.76 2.67
C GLU A 29 4.32 -7.16 1.54
N ASP A 30 3.05 -6.77 1.65
CA ASP A 30 2.04 -7.10 0.65
C ASP A 30 2.35 -6.52 -0.72
N ASN A 31 2.80 -5.27 -0.78
CA ASN A 31 2.97 -4.55 -2.05
C ASN A 31 4.32 -4.78 -2.72
N PHE A 32 5.40 -4.93 -1.96
CA PHE A 32 6.76 -5.01 -2.52
C PHE A 32 7.36 -6.41 -2.46
N LYS A 33 6.72 -7.35 -1.74
CA LYS A 33 7.15 -8.74 -1.67
C LYS A 33 6.06 -9.71 -2.08
N ASN A 34 4.94 -9.80 -1.35
CA ASN A 34 3.91 -10.82 -1.60
C ASN A 34 3.27 -10.67 -2.98
N SER A 35 2.94 -9.45 -3.41
CA SER A 35 2.40 -9.22 -4.76
C SER A 35 3.38 -9.62 -5.86
N ILE A 36 4.69 -9.43 -5.62
CA ILE A 36 5.75 -9.81 -6.56
C ILE A 36 5.93 -11.32 -6.58
N LEU A 37 5.95 -11.97 -5.41
CA LEU A 37 6.01 -13.43 -5.30
C LEU A 37 4.80 -14.09 -5.97
N GLN A 38 3.61 -13.53 -5.80
CA GLN A 38 2.39 -13.99 -6.48
C GLN A 38 2.50 -13.86 -8.00
N LEU A 39 3.05 -12.74 -8.48
CA LEU A 39 3.27 -12.50 -9.91
C LEU A 39 4.28 -13.49 -10.50
N LEU A 40 5.39 -13.73 -9.81
CA LEU A 40 6.43 -14.69 -10.22
C LEU A 40 5.98 -16.15 -10.11
N LYS A 41 5.08 -16.47 -9.17
CA LYS A 41 4.45 -17.79 -9.08
C LYS A 41 3.60 -18.07 -10.33
N LYS A 42 2.86 -17.06 -10.80
CA LYS A 42 2.01 -17.20 -12.00
C LYS A 42 2.82 -17.18 -13.29
N PHE A 43 3.80 -16.30 -13.38
CA PHE A 43 4.71 -16.19 -14.51
C PHE A 43 6.15 -16.36 -14.02
N PRO A 44 6.62 -17.62 -13.90
CA PRO A 44 8.02 -17.93 -13.60
C PRO A 44 8.99 -17.24 -14.57
N LEU A 45 10.25 -17.10 -14.17
CA LEU A 45 11.27 -16.39 -14.97
C LEU A 45 11.51 -17.02 -16.35
N ASP A 46 11.29 -18.34 -16.44
CA ASP A 46 11.39 -19.18 -17.63
C ASP A 46 10.03 -19.38 -18.33
N HIS A 47 8.99 -18.61 -17.98
CA HIS A 47 7.68 -18.75 -18.59
C HIS A 47 7.72 -18.37 -20.08
N GLU A 48 7.50 -19.36 -20.94
CA GLU A 48 7.41 -19.18 -22.40
C GLU A 48 5.97 -18.89 -22.83
N MET A 49 5.83 -17.95 -23.76
CA MET A 49 4.57 -17.62 -24.42
C MET A 49 4.29 -18.58 -25.58
N LYS A 50 3.08 -18.53 -26.14
CA LYS A 50 2.66 -19.43 -27.24
C LYS A 50 3.51 -19.31 -28.50
N ASP A 51 4.19 -18.18 -28.69
CA ASP A 51 5.09 -17.91 -29.81
C ASP A 51 6.55 -18.35 -29.54
N GLY A 52 6.82 -18.95 -28.38
CA GLY A 52 8.16 -19.40 -27.96
C GLY A 52 9.04 -18.27 -27.40
N THR A 53 8.52 -17.05 -27.25
CA THR A 53 9.25 -15.96 -26.59
C THR A 53 9.10 -16.03 -25.07
N LEU A 54 10.07 -15.50 -24.33
CA LEU A 54 9.96 -15.40 -22.86
C LEU A 54 9.00 -14.28 -22.47
N PHE A 55 8.11 -14.56 -21.53
CA PHE A 55 7.20 -13.57 -20.97
C PHE A 55 7.94 -12.37 -20.36
N TRP A 56 9.10 -12.63 -19.73
CA TRP A 56 9.98 -11.60 -19.16
C TRP A 56 11.07 -11.17 -20.14
N ALA A 57 10.66 -10.73 -21.33
CA ALA A 57 11.51 -10.04 -22.29
C ALA A 57 11.05 -8.60 -22.48
N ALA A 58 11.92 -7.74 -23.01
CA ALA A 58 11.57 -6.34 -23.29
C ALA A 58 10.25 -6.27 -24.09
N PRO A 59 9.26 -5.46 -23.67
CA PRO A 59 9.33 -4.38 -22.67
C PRO A 59 9.14 -4.78 -21.20
N ARG A 60 8.81 -6.05 -20.90
CA ARG A 60 8.51 -6.55 -19.55
C ARG A 60 9.78 -6.87 -18.79
N ARG A 61 9.93 -6.26 -17.61
CA ARG A 61 11.05 -6.51 -16.69
C ARG A 61 10.62 -7.51 -15.62
N ALA A 62 11.38 -8.59 -15.45
CA ALA A 62 11.18 -9.50 -14.34
C ALA A 62 11.36 -8.76 -13.01
N PRO A 63 10.34 -8.76 -12.13
CA PRO A 63 10.46 -8.11 -10.84
C PRO A 63 11.26 -8.96 -9.84
N GLN A 64 11.70 -8.32 -8.77
CA GLN A 64 12.36 -8.91 -7.62
C GLN A 64 11.60 -8.49 -6.36
N PRO A 65 11.24 -9.44 -5.47
CA PRO A 65 10.64 -9.10 -4.19
C PRO A 65 11.65 -8.34 -3.33
N LEU A 66 11.17 -7.38 -2.54
CA LEU A 66 12.02 -6.64 -1.60
C LEU A 66 11.83 -7.18 -0.19
N ASP A 67 12.93 -7.57 0.45
CA ASP A 67 12.95 -7.80 1.89
C ASP A 67 13.04 -6.47 2.62
N PHE A 68 12.17 -6.25 3.60
CA PHE A 68 12.19 -5.05 4.40
C PHE A 68 13.46 -4.98 5.26
N ASP A 69 14.00 -3.77 5.38
CA ASP A 69 15.14 -3.46 6.23
C ASP A 69 14.92 -2.08 6.83
N ALA A 70 14.78 -1.99 8.16
CA ALA A 70 14.55 -0.72 8.84
C ALA A 70 15.75 0.24 8.75
N LYS A 71 16.94 -0.27 8.39
CA LYS A 71 18.16 0.53 8.19
C LYS A 71 18.26 1.08 6.78
N ASP A 72 17.49 0.55 5.83
CA ASP A 72 17.39 1.12 4.50
C ASP A 72 16.54 2.41 4.57
N PRO A 73 17.10 3.58 4.19
CA PRO A 73 16.39 4.86 4.31
C PRO A 73 15.07 4.91 3.53
N LEU A 74 14.97 4.21 2.40
CA LEU A 74 13.77 4.20 1.58
C LEU A 74 12.68 3.32 2.19
N HIS A 75 13.06 2.15 2.71
CA HIS A 75 12.16 1.23 3.39
C HIS A 75 11.59 1.87 4.66
N TYR A 76 12.47 2.47 5.47
CA TYR A 76 12.08 3.24 6.65
C TYR A 76 11.15 4.41 6.29
N SER A 77 11.55 5.22 5.30
CA SER A 77 10.77 6.39 4.86
C SER A 77 9.35 6.01 4.42
N PHE A 78 9.18 4.88 3.73
CA PHE A 78 7.86 4.38 3.37
C PHE A 78 7.01 4.08 4.61
N VAL A 79 7.52 3.29 5.55
CA VAL A 79 6.76 2.90 6.74
C VAL A 79 6.45 4.10 7.61
N TYR A 80 7.42 4.99 7.83
CA TYR A 80 7.26 6.19 8.64
C TYR A 80 6.21 7.14 8.06
N ASN A 81 6.35 7.54 6.79
CA ASN A 81 5.40 8.48 6.16
C ASN A 81 4.00 7.85 6.03
N PHE A 82 3.90 6.55 5.72
CA PHE A 82 2.62 5.86 5.71
C PHE A 82 1.97 5.91 7.10
N ALA A 83 2.71 5.55 8.15
CA ALA A 83 2.19 5.50 9.51
C ALA A 83 1.70 6.87 10.00
N LEU A 84 2.41 7.95 9.66
CA LEU A 84 1.98 9.33 9.96
C LEU A 84 0.67 9.70 9.26
N LEU A 85 0.54 9.39 7.97
CA LEU A 85 -0.69 9.65 7.22
C LEU A 85 -1.85 8.82 7.76
N TRP A 86 -1.62 7.54 8.08
CA TRP A 86 -2.63 6.68 8.68
C TRP A 86 -3.04 7.14 10.08
N ALA A 87 -2.09 7.60 10.89
CA ALA A 87 -2.37 8.23 12.19
C ALA A 87 -3.23 9.49 12.02
N GLY A 88 -2.93 10.34 11.03
CA GLY A 88 -3.72 11.51 10.69
C GLY A 88 -5.17 11.19 10.31
N VAL A 89 -5.38 10.13 9.51
CA VAL A 89 -6.73 9.64 9.16
C VAL A 89 -7.54 9.27 10.40
N TRP A 90 -6.92 8.62 11.37
CA TRP A 90 -7.58 8.14 12.59
C TRP A 90 -7.45 9.07 13.80
N LYS A 91 -6.85 10.25 13.61
CA LYS A 91 -6.57 11.24 14.66
C LYS A 91 -5.82 10.64 15.86
N ILE A 92 -4.89 9.73 15.58
CA ILE A 92 -3.99 9.16 16.60
C ILE A 92 -2.94 10.22 16.94
N ASP A 93 -2.67 10.38 18.23
CA ASP A 93 -1.62 11.29 18.70
C ASP A 93 -0.24 10.79 18.27
N ILE A 94 0.56 11.72 17.75
CA ILE A 94 1.91 11.48 17.22
C ILE A 94 3.00 12.22 18.01
N ALA A 95 2.67 12.78 19.18
CA ALA A 95 3.63 13.48 20.01
C ALA A 95 4.76 12.56 20.49
N ASN A 96 6.01 13.05 20.37
CA ASN A 96 7.24 12.41 20.85
C ASN A 96 7.69 11.13 20.13
N ILE A 97 7.29 10.93 18.87
CA ILE A 97 7.76 9.77 18.09
C ILE A 97 9.15 10.07 17.52
N GLU A 98 10.14 9.32 17.99
CA GLU A 98 11.52 9.42 17.55
C GLU A 98 11.90 8.26 16.61
N ALA A 99 12.82 8.50 15.67
CA ALA A 99 13.22 7.50 14.69
C ALA A 99 13.69 6.14 15.28
N PRO A 100 14.47 6.09 16.39
CA PRO A 100 14.86 4.83 17.00
C PRO A 100 13.67 4.00 17.51
N GLU A 101 12.62 4.67 17.98
CA GLU A 101 11.40 4.01 18.46
C GLU A 101 10.64 3.36 17.29
N VAL A 102 10.52 4.07 16.17
CA VAL A 102 9.86 3.56 14.96
C VAL A 102 10.62 2.35 14.39
N ILE A 103 11.95 2.39 14.37
CA ILE A 103 12.78 1.25 13.94
C ILE A 103 12.48 0.03 14.81
N SER A 104 12.50 0.20 16.14
CA SER A 104 12.16 -0.87 17.08
C SER A 104 10.74 -1.40 16.87
N MET A 105 9.76 -0.52 16.66
CA MET A 105 8.39 -0.93 16.33
C MET A 105 8.34 -1.79 15.07
N CYS A 106 9.07 -1.42 14.02
CA CYS A 106 9.12 -2.19 12.76
C CYS A 106 9.72 -3.58 12.94
N GLU A 107 10.79 -3.72 13.74
CA GLU A 107 11.46 -4.99 13.99
C GLU A 107 10.60 -5.97 14.80
N ASN A 108 9.71 -5.44 15.65
CA ASN A 108 8.79 -6.23 16.47
C ASN A 108 7.48 -6.61 15.75
N VAL A 109 7.28 -6.20 14.48
CA VAL A 109 6.09 -6.58 13.73
C VAL A 109 6.17 -8.05 13.31
N GLU A 110 5.21 -8.84 13.76
CA GLU A 110 4.99 -10.19 13.24
C GLU A 110 4.45 -10.12 11.81
N VAL A 111 5.27 -10.55 10.85
CA VAL A 111 4.92 -10.59 9.43
C VAL A 111 4.47 -12.00 9.04
N PRO A 112 3.21 -12.18 8.59
CA PRO A 112 2.72 -13.47 8.14
C PRO A 112 3.53 -14.00 6.94
N VAL A 113 3.78 -15.31 6.92
CA VAL A 113 4.45 -15.96 5.79
C VAL A 113 3.53 -15.91 4.55
N PHE A 114 4.10 -15.58 3.41
CA PHE A 114 3.40 -15.57 2.14
C PHE A 114 2.87 -16.96 1.78
N VAL A 115 1.57 -17.04 1.47
CA VAL A 115 0.92 -18.23 0.92
C VAL A 115 0.38 -17.88 -0.48
N PRO A 116 0.87 -18.52 -1.55
CA PRO A 116 0.39 -18.27 -2.90
C PRO A 116 -1.12 -18.54 -3.04
N LYS A 117 -1.80 -17.65 -3.76
CA LYS A 117 -3.19 -17.83 -4.19
C LYS A 117 -3.20 -18.53 -5.54
N GLU A 118 -3.75 -19.74 -5.61
CA GLU A 118 -3.82 -20.51 -6.87
C GLU A 118 -4.75 -19.84 -7.90
N ASP A 119 -5.86 -19.26 -7.46
CA ASP A 119 -6.89 -18.66 -8.34
C ASP A 119 -6.65 -17.17 -8.67
N ALA A 120 -5.41 -16.68 -8.57
CA ALA A 120 -5.10 -15.27 -8.82
C ALA A 120 -5.20 -14.91 -10.32
N GLU A 121 -6.29 -14.26 -10.72
CA GLU A 121 -6.38 -13.59 -12.01
C GLU A 121 -5.41 -12.39 -12.05
N ILE A 122 -4.51 -12.41 -13.02
CA ILE A 122 -3.54 -11.36 -13.33
C ILE A 122 -3.70 -11.17 -14.82
N GLU A 123 -4.24 -10.02 -15.19
CA GLU A 123 -4.38 -9.61 -16.58
C GLU A 123 -3.01 -9.24 -17.12
N THR A 124 -2.68 -9.74 -18.30
CA THR A 124 -1.38 -9.55 -18.95
C THR A 124 -1.49 -8.97 -20.34
N ASP A 125 -2.70 -8.79 -20.85
CA ASP A 125 -2.94 -8.07 -22.10
C ASP A 125 -2.84 -6.55 -21.86
N GLU A 126 -1.91 -5.90 -22.56
CA GLU A 126 -1.71 -4.45 -22.52
C GLU A 126 -2.88 -3.67 -23.14
N ASN A 127 -3.69 -4.35 -23.97
CA ASN A 127 -4.88 -3.79 -24.61
C ASN A 127 -6.18 -4.21 -23.91
N ALA A 128 -6.12 -5.08 -22.89
CA ALA A 128 -7.32 -5.37 -22.11
C ALA A 128 -7.84 -4.07 -21.50
N GLU A 129 -9.16 -3.85 -21.58
CA GLU A 129 -9.77 -2.75 -20.83
C GLU A 129 -9.31 -2.89 -19.38
N LYS A 130 -8.67 -1.83 -18.82
CA LYS A 130 -8.38 -1.77 -17.39
C LYS A 130 -9.62 -2.27 -16.68
N PRO A 131 -9.53 -3.27 -15.79
CA PRO A 131 -10.71 -3.82 -15.17
C PRO A 131 -11.49 -2.66 -14.59
N LYS A 132 -12.63 -2.33 -15.22
CA LYS A 132 -13.64 -1.44 -14.62
C LYS A 132 -14.04 -2.22 -13.39
N GLY A 133 -13.38 -1.95 -12.26
CA GLY A 133 -13.39 -2.81 -11.09
C GLY A 133 -14.81 -3.29 -10.89
N LYS A 134 -14.99 -4.63 -10.96
CA LYS A 134 -16.30 -5.29 -11.03
C LYS A 134 -17.21 -4.50 -10.09
N GLU A 135 -18.28 -3.92 -10.62
CA GLU A 135 -19.32 -3.37 -9.76
C GLU A 135 -19.87 -4.58 -9.01
N GLU A 136 -19.31 -4.86 -7.84
CA GLU A 136 -19.90 -5.79 -6.90
C GLU A 136 -21.32 -5.26 -6.68
N LYS A 137 -22.28 -6.05 -7.15
CA LYS A 137 -23.69 -5.85 -6.79
C LYS A 137 -23.73 -6.01 -5.28
N ILE A 138 -23.70 -4.87 -4.60
CA ILE A 138 -23.90 -4.79 -3.18
C ILE A 138 -25.31 -5.32 -2.91
N ASP A 139 -25.42 -6.46 -2.24
CA ASP A 139 -26.72 -6.92 -1.76
C ASP A 139 -27.18 -6.03 -0.59
N SER A 140 -28.49 -5.89 -0.48
CA SER A 140 -29.16 -5.25 0.65
C SER A 140 -28.73 -5.85 2.01
N SER A 141 -28.44 -7.16 2.05
CA SER A 141 -28.00 -7.86 3.25
C SER A 141 -26.61 -7.43 3.72
N ASP A 142 -25.65 -7.29 2.79
CA ASP A 142 -24.28 -6.80 3.07
C ASP A 142 -24.30 -5.36 3.60
N MET A 143 -25.16 -4.52 3.03
CA MET A 143 -25.34 -3.15 3.48
C MET A 143 -25.87 -3.09 4.92
N GLN A 144 -26.86 -3.92 5.25
CA GLN A 144 -27.38 -4.02 6.61
C GLN A 144 -26.34 -4.55 7.60
N GLN A 145 -25.51 -5.53 7.19
CA GLN A 145 -24.44 -6.04 8.03
C GLN A 145 -23.40 -4.97 8.33
N LEU A 146 -22.95 -4.22 7.32
CA LEU A 146 -22.01 -3.14 7.53
C LEU A 146 -22.60 -2.05 8.41
N GLN A 147 -23.87 -1.68 8.19
CA GLN A 147 -24.55 -0.70 9.04
C GLN A 147 -24.55 -1.15 10.51
N ARG A 148 -24.81 -2.42 10.79
CA ARG A 148 -24.72 -2.97 12.16
C ARG A 148 -23.30 -2.90 12.72
N GLU A 149 -22.28 -3.22 11.93
CA GLU A 149 -20.87 -3.16 12.33
C GLU A 149 -20.45 -1.72 12.68
N VAL A 150 -20.77 -0.77 11.79
CA VAL A 150 -20.54 0.68 12.00
C VAL A 150 -21.23 1.17 13.27
N LEU A 151 -22.53 0.88 13.42
CA LEU A 151 -23.31 1.34 14.57
C LEU A 151 -22.80 0.74 15.88
N SER A 152 -22.36 -0.52 15.89
CA SER A 152 -21.76 -1.15 17.06
C SER A 152 -20.48 -0.43 17.47
N ILE A 153 -19.59 -0.17 16.52
CA ILE A 153 -18.31 0.51 16.80
C ILE A 153 -18.54 1.93 17.32
N LEU A 154 -19.48 2.67 16.71
CA LEU A 154 -19.82 4.03 17.12
C LEU A 154 -20.51 4.07 18.49
N LYS A 155 -21.28 3.03 18.86
CA LYS A 155 -21.88 2.93 20.19
C LYS A 155 -20.81 2.82 21.28
N ASP A 156 -19.76 2.03 21.02
CA ASP A 156 -18.64 1.87 21.95
C ASP A 156 -17.65 3.04 21.89
N ASN A 157 -17.62 3.78 20.76
CA ASN A 157 -16.70 4.89 20.50
C ASN A 157 -17.46 6.10 19.92
N PRO A 158 -18.28 6.80 20.72
CA PRO A 158 -19.11 7.89 20.23
C PRO A 158 -18.32 9.10 19.71
N SER A 159 -17.06 9.24 20.11
CA SER A 159 -16.13 10.28 19.62
C SER A 159 -15.31 9.85 18.40
N LEU A 160 -15.52 8.63 17.87
CA LEU A 160 -14.76 8.14 16.73
C LEU A 160 -14.96 9.05 15.52
N SER A 161 -13.85 9.56 15.01
CA SER A 161 -13.83 10.44 13.86
C SER A 161 -12.68 10.07 12.97
N VAL A 162 -12.94 9.98 11.66
CA VAL A 162 -11.93 9.80 10.63
C VAL A 162 -11.82 11.07 9.80
N ALA A 163 -10.60 11.42 9.38
CA ALA A 163 -10.32 12.56 8.52
C ALA A 163 -9.81 12.06 7.17
N PRO A 164 -10.42 12.48 6.04
CA PRO A 164 -9.81 12.25 4.74
C PRO A 164 -8.49 13.02 4.64
N VAL A 165 -7.54 12.47 3.87
CA VAL A 165 -6.31 13.17 3.50
C VAL A 165 -6.56 13.87 2.17
N ASP A 166 -6.51 15.20 2.19
CA ASP A 166 -6.58 16.03 0.98
C ASP A 166 -5.17 16.22 0.44
N PHE A 167 -4.91 15.73 -0.77
CA PHE A 167 -3.58 15.80 -1.38
C PHE A 167 -3.16 17.25 -1.62
N GLU A 168 -2.15 17.69 -0.88
CA GLU A 168 -1.43 18.95 -1.07
C GLU A 168 0.03 18.65 -1.42
N LYS A 169 0.48 19.15 -2.57
CA LYS A 169 1.82 18.93 -3.12
C LYS A 169 2.81 20.02 -2.70
N ASP A 170 2.33 21.21 -2.35
CA ASP A 170 3.15 22.40 -2.11
C ASP A 170 3.56 22.56 -0.63
N ASP A 171 2.96 21.77 0.26
CA ASP A 171 3.37 21.66 1.67
C ASP A 171 4.34 20.48 1.84
N ASP A 172 5.60 20.79 2.12
CA ASP A 172 6.66 19.80 2.30
C ASP A 172 6.67 19.15 3.71
N THR A 173 5.77 19.57 4.60
CA THR A 173 5.67 19.06 5.98
C THR A 173 4.55 18.03 6.18
N ASN A 174 3.68 17.85 5.18
CA ASN A 174 2.50 16.98 5.27
C ASN A 174 2.74 15.51 4.91
N HIS A 175 3.97 15.13 4.55
CA HIS A 175 4.37 13.77 4.18
C HIS A 175 3.73 13.18 2.90
N HIS A 176 2.91 13.93 2.15
CA HIS A 176 2.26 13.41 0.93
C HIS A 176 3.27 13.05 -0.14
N ILE A 177 4.12 14.01 -0.51
CA ILE A 177 5.13 13.83 -1.55
C ILE A 177 6.19 12.82 -1.10
N ASP A 178 6.55 12.80 0.18
CA ASP A 178 7.51 11.86 0.75
C ASP A 178 7.00 10.42 0.70
N MET A 179 5.72 10.22 1.02
CA MET A 179 5.06 8.92 0.88
C MET A 179 5.01 8.45 -0.58
N ILE A 180 4.59 9.33 -1.51
CA ILE A 180 4.54 9.00 -2.94
C ILE A 180 5.95 8.68 -3.44
N THR A 181 6.95 9.48 -3.07
CA THR A 181 8.36 9.26 -3.44
C THR A 181 8.86 7.90 -2.97
N ALA A 182 8.61 7.56 -1.70
CA ALA A 182 9.01 6.28 -1.14
C ALA A 182 8.33 5.11 -1.86
N ALA A 183 7.01 5.17 -2.03
CA ALA A 183 6.25 4.12 -2.72
C ALA A 183 6.68 3.92 -4.18
N THR A 184 6.87 5.02 -4.92
CA THR A 184 7.33 4.98 -6.32
C THR A 184 8.71 4.37 -6.44
N ASN A 185 9.67 4.81 -5.62
CA ASN A 185 11.05 4.30 -5.69
C ASN A 185 11.16 2.85 -5.20
N LEU A 186 10.37 2.42 -4.21
CA LEU A 186 10.29 1.01 -3.83
C LEU A 186 9.79 0.15 -4.97
N ARG A 187 8.73 0.58 -5.66
CA ARG A 187 8.26 -0.13 -6.86
C ARG A 187 9.30 -0.11 -7.98
N ALA A 188 10.04 1.00 -8.13
CA ALA A 188 11.13 1.08 -9.08
C ALA A 188 12.21 0.03 -8.78
N ARG A 189 12.61 -0.12 -7.51
CA ARG A 189 13.55 -1.16 -7.06
C ARG A 189 13.06 -2.56 -7.39
N CYS A 190 11.77 -2.87 -7.16
CA CYS A 190 11.21 -4.17 -7.53
C CYS A 190 11.45 -4.51 -9.00
N TYR A 191 11.44 -3.54 -9.92
CA TYR A 191 11.60 -3.78 -11.36
C TYR A 191 12.98 -3.38 -11.90
N THR A 192 13.95 -3.10 -11.02
CA THR A 192 15.29 -2.60 -11.40
C THR A 192 15.18 -1.36 -12.31
N ILE A 193 14.23 -0.48 -12.00
CA ILE A 193 14.06 0.84 -12.62
C ILE A 193 14.83 1.85 -11.77
N LYS A 194 15.47 2.82 -12.44
CA LYS A 194 16.20 3.89 -11.76
C LYS A 194 15.25 4.70 -10.88
N GLU A 195 15.62 4.87 -9.62
CA GLU A 195 14.90 5.74 -8.67
C GLU A 195 14.91 7.20 -9.15
N ALA A 196 13.82 7.91 -8.88
CA ALA A 196 13.67 9.32 -9.20
C ALA A 196 13.76 10.18 -7.93
N PRO A 197 14.35 11.38 -8.02
CA PRO A 197 14.41 12.29 -6.89
C PRO A 197 13.02 12.83 -6.54
N ARG A 198 12.82 13.19 -5.27
CA ARG A 198 11.58 13.77 -4.72
C ARG A 198 10.99 14.89 -5.59
N LEU A 199 11.83 15.80 -6.08
CA LEU A 199 11.38 16.94 -6.90
C LEU A 199 10.79 16.51 -8.25
N GLU A 200 11.36 15.50 -8.89
CA GLU A 200 10.85 14.97 -10.15
C GLU A 200 9.52 14.26 -9.94
N ILE A 201 9.41 13.48 -8.86
CA ILE A 201 8.17 12.80 -8.48
C ILE A 201 7.09 13.83 -8.11
N LYS A 202 7.42 14.88 -7.34
CA LYS A 202 6.51 16.00 -7.04
C LYS A 202 5.98 16.66 -8.30
N ARG A 203 6.85 16.92 -9.29
CA ARG A 203 6.46 17.50 -10.57
C ARG A 203 5.45 16.61 -11.31
N ILE A 204 5.71 15.30 -11.39
CA ILE A 204 4.86 14.35 -12.12
C ILE A 204 3.54 14.10 -11.36
N ALA A 205 3.62 13.69 -10.09
CA ALA A 205 2.44 13.37 -9.28
C ALA A 205 1.54 14.60 -9.04
N GLY A 206 2.15 15.78 -8.93
CA GLY A 206 1.46 17.05 -8.76
C GLY A 206 0.96 17.69 -10.05
N ASN A 207 1.21 17.09 -11.22
CA ASN A 207 0.94 17.67 -12.55
C ASN A 207 1.40 19.14 -12.66
N ILE A 208 2.62 19.42 -12.21
CA ILE A 208 3.16 20.79 -12.19
C ILE A 208 3.57 21.18 -13.61
N THR A 209 2.89 22.19 -14.15
CA THR A 209 3.24 22.82 -15.42
C THR A 209 4.50 23.69 -15.22
N PRO A 210 5.53 23.55 -16.08
CA PRO A 210 6.72 24.40 -16.06
C PRO A 210 6.41 25.89 -16.30
#